data_AF-A0A7V3JS51-F1
#
_entry.id   AF-A0A7V3JS51-F1
#
_cell.length_a   1.000
_cell.length_b   1.000
_cell.length_c   1.000
_cell.angle_alpha   90.00
_cell.angle_beta   90.00
_cell.angle_gamma   90.00
#
_symmetry.space_group_name_H-M   'P 1'
#
loop_
_entity.id
_entity.type
_entity.pdbx_description
1 polymer ?
#
loop_
_entity_poly.entity_id
_entity_poly.type
_entity_poly.pdbx_seq_one_letter_code
_entity_poly.pdbx_strand_id
1 'polypeptide(L)'
;MKSSWQIKKLGEICEIIAGQAPPSKYYNEEGKGIPFLTVNSFGDVYPKVERWTTKCLRESKEGDVLFSVAGSLGLVNLGINACITRSIFALRPLKDIILQKFLFYTLKKYGSKIA
;
A
#
# COMPACT_ATOMS: atom_id res chain seq x y z
N MET A 1 -5.46 16.66 22.73
CA MET A 1 -4.84 15.32 22.74
C MET A 1 -4.50 14.96 24.18
N LYS A 2 -4.75 13.72 24.65
CA LYS A 2 -4.25 13.30 25.98
C LYS A 2 -2.72 13.43 25.99
N SER A 3 -2.14 13.82 27.12
CA SER A 3 -0.72 14.23 27.21
C SER A 3 0.31 13.14 26.91
N SER A 4 -0.11 11.88 26.73
CA SER A 4 0.77 10.74 26.46
C SER A 4 0.97 10.41 24.97
N TRP A 5 0.27 11.08 24.04
CA TRP A 5 0.41 10.81 22.60
C TRP A 5 1.55 11.60 21.98
N GLN A 6 2.48 10.90 21.35
CA GLN A 6 3.60 11.50 20.63
C GLN A 6 3.22 11.75 19.15
N ILE A 7 3.67 12.88 18.60
CA ILE A 7 3.59 13.16 17.17
C ILE A 7 4.88 12.63 16.52
N LYS A 8 4.72 11.82 15.47
CA LYS A 8 5.82 11.18 14.74
C LYS A 8 5.63 11.36 13.24
N LYS A 9 6.72 11.46 12.49
CA LYS A 9 6.71 11.36 11.02
C LYS A 9 6.51 9.90 10.61
N LEU A 10 5.88 9.66 9.44
CA LEU A 10 5.66 8.30 8.93
C LEU A 10 6.98 7.50 8.85
N GLY A 11 8.06 8.09 8.35
CA GLY A 11 9.36 7.42 8.28
C GLY A 11 9.99 7.02 9.62
N GLU A 12 9.50 7.53 10.76
CA GLU A 12 9.95 7.10 12.10
C GLU A 12 9.19 5.85 12.60
N ILE A 13 8.04 5.52 12.00
CA ILE A 13 7.12 4.49 12.48
C ILE A 13 6.85 3.39 11.45
N CYS A 14 7.25 3.59 10.19
CA CYS A 14 7.14 2.60 9.13
C CYS A 14 8.31 2.69 8.13
N GLU A 15 8.69 1.54 7.59
CA GLU A 15 9.47 1.47 6.35
C GLU A 15 8.56 1.86 5.16
N ILE A 16 9.04 2.75 4.30
CA ILE A 16 8.29 3.26 3.14
C ILE A 16 8.83 2.60 1.87
N ILE A 17 8.02 1.77 1.25
CA ILE A 17 8.39 1.00 0.06
C ILE A 17 7.69 1.62 -1.14
N ALA A 18 8.42 2.39 -1.93
CA ALA A 18 7.93 2.96 -3.18
C ALA A 18 7.79 1.88 -4.25
N GLY A 19 6.60 1.72 -4.80
CA GLY A 19 6.32 0.71 -5.83
C GLY A 19 7.04 0.98 -7.15
N GLN A 20 7.15 -0.06 -7.97
CA GLN A 20 7.80 0.01 -9.27
C GLN A 20 7.17 -1.00 -10.22
N ALA A 21 6.71 -0.50 -11.37
CA ALA A 21 6.05 -1.33 -12.38
C ALA A 21 7.09 -2.07 -13.25
N PRO A 22 6.93 -3.38 -13.50
CA PRO A 22 7.66 -4.10 -14.53
C PRO A 22 7.28 -3.62 -15.95
N PRO A 23 7.96 -4.09 -17.00
CA PRO A 23 7.44 -3.96 -18.37
C PRO A 23 6.12 -4.74 -18.56
N SER A 24 5.20 -4.20 -19.37
CA SER A 24 3.85 -4.77 -19.56
C SER A 24 3.82 -6.17 -20.15
N LYS A 25 4.89 -6.59 -20.84
CA LYS A 25 5.02 -7.97 -21.38
C LYS A 25 4.97 -9.08 -20.33
N TYR A 26 5.13 -8.74 -19.05
CA TYR A 26 5.05 -9.71 -17.95
C TYR A 26 3.65 -9.80 -17.33
N TYR A 27 2.72 -8.92 -17.73
CA TYR A 27 1.37 -8.85 -17.17
C TYR A 27 0.44 -9.87 -17.80
N ASN A 28 -0.54 -10.33 -17.04
CA ASN A 28 -1.56 -11.26 -17.52
C ASN A 28 -2.82 -11.20 -16.65
N GLU A 29 -3.93 -11.74 -17.17
CA GLU A 29 -5.21 -11.89 -16.48
C GLU A 29 -5.51 -13.37 -16.14
N GLU A 30 -4.57 -14.27 -16.43
CA GLU A 30 -4.70 -15.72 -16.26
C GLU A 30 -4.26 -16.22 -14.88
N GLY A 31 -3.94 -15.34 -13.94
CA GLY A 31 -3.47 -15.74 -12.61
C GLY A 31 -2.00 -16.14 -12.53
N LYS A 32 -1.19 -15.91 -13.58
CA LYS A 32 0.21 -16.37 -13.63
C LYS A 32 1.15 -15.42 -12.88
N GLY A 33 1.82 -15.95 -11.88
CA GLY A 33 2.79 -15.21 -11.06
C GLY A 33 2.14 -14.64 -9.80
N ILE A 34 2.43 -13.38 -9.47
CA ILE A 34 1.88 -12.73 -8.27
C ILE A 34 0.86 -11.64 -8.65
N PRO A 35 -0.11 -11.32 -7.77
CA PRO A 35 -1.02 -10.20 -7.98
C PRO A 35 -0.29 -8.91 -8.35
N PHE A 36 -0.87 -8.13 -9.26
CA PHE A 36 -0.32 -6.88 -9.74
C PHE A 36 -1.30 -5.73 -9.47
N LEU A 37 -0.97 -4.89 -8.49
CA LEU A 37 -1.85 -3.83 -8.01
C LEU A 37 -1.55 -2.50 -8.68
N THR A 38 -2.62 -1.85 -9.16
CA THR A 38 -2.60 -0.44 -9.58
C THR A 38 -3.56 0.37 -8.72
N VAL A 39 -3.62 1.69 -8.91
CA VAL A 39 -4.55 2.54 -8.13
C VAL A 39 -6.02 2.09 -8.27
N ASN A 40 -6.39 1.53 -9.43
CA ASN A 40 -7.74 0.98 -9.67
C ASN A 40 -8.02 -0.30 -8.89
N SER A 41 -6.99 -0.97 -8.39
CA SER A 41 -7.15 -2.15 -7.55
C SER A 41 -7.62 -1.81 -6.14
N PHE A 42 -7.64 -0.55 -5.70
CA PHE A 42 -8.05 -0.21 -4.34
C PHE A 42 -9.55 -0.47 -4.12
N GLY A 43 -9.87 -1.19 -3.05
CA GLY A 43 -11.24 -1.38 -2.55
C GLY A 43 -11.50 -0.60 -1.26
N ASP A 44 -12.52 -1.02 -0.50
CA ASP A 44 -12.87 -0.36 0.76
C ASP A 44 -11.84 -0.61 1.87
N VAL A 45 -11.42 -1.88 2.01
CA VAL A 45 -10.48 -2.33 3.04
C VAL A 45 -9.25 -3.02 2.43
N TYR A 46 -9.47 -3.89 1.45
CA TYR A 46 -8.43 -4.65 0.75
C TYR A 46 -8.50 -4.38 -0.76
N PRO A 47 -7.39 -4.58 -1.48
CA PRO A 47 -7.39 -4.44 -2.93
C PRO A 47 -8.16 -5.58 -3.61
N LYS A 48 -8.75 -5.28 -4.77
CA LYS A 48 -9.31 -6.24 -5.71
C LYS A 48 -8.25 -6.66 -6.72
N VAL A 49 -8.00 -7.96 -6.83
CA VAL A 49 -6.99 -8.51 -7.74
C VAL A 49 -7.66 -8.86 -9.07
N GLU A 50 -7.27 -8.15 -10.12
CA GLU A 50 -7.75 -8.36 -11.49
C GLU A 50 -6.62 -8.71 -12.47
N ARG A 51 -5.36 -8.50 -12.06
CA ARG A 51 -4.18 -8.70 -12.90
C ARG A 51 -3.03 -9.33 -12.10
N TRP A 52 -2.16 -10.03 -12.81
CA TRP A 52 -0.96 -10.67 -12.28
C TRP A 52 0.26 -10.30 -13.11
N THR A 53 1.44 -10.51 -12.54
CA THR A 53 2.71 -10.36 -13.24
C THR A 53 3.63 -11.54 -12.93
N THR A 54 4.33 -12.01 -13.96
CA THR A 54 5.39 -13.02 -13.83
C THR A 54 6.73 -12.43 -13.38
N LYS A 55 6.84 -11.09 -13.35
CA LYS A 55 8.02 -10.37 -12.83
C LYS A 55 7.58 -9.27 -11.88
N CYS A 56 8.16 -9.23 -10.69
CA CYS A 56 7.93 -8.19 -9.70
C CYS A 56 9.22 -7.40 -9.44
N LEU A 57 9.12 -6.08 -9.31
CA LEU A 57 10.26 -5.21 -8.95
C LEU A 57 10.18 -4.72 -7.49
N ARG A 58 8.95 -4.53 -7.00
CA ARG A 58 8.63 -4.09 -5.65
C ARG A 58 7.35 -4.76 -5.20
N GLU A 59 7.42 -5.34 -4.01
CA GLU A 59 6.36 -6.16 -3.44
C GLU A 59 5.84 -5.53 -2.14
N SER A 60 4.51 -5.45 -2.02
CA SER A 60 3.83 -5.28 -0.74
C SER A 60 3.59 -6.63 -0.09
N LYS A 61 3.44 -6.64 1.23
CA LYS A 61 3.16 -7.86 2.00
C LYS A 61 1.92 -7.70 2.87
N GLU A 62 1.40 -8.83 3.30
CA GLU A 62 0.50 -8.86 4.46
C GLU A 62 1.18 -8.18 5.66
N GLY A 63 0.45 -7.29 6.33
CA GLY A 63 0.99 -6.45 7.39
C GLY A 63 1.35 -5.03 6.94
N ASP A 64 1.49 -4.77 5.64
CA ASP A 64 1.68 -3.41 5.12
C ASP A 64 0.35 -2.64 5.08
N VAL A 65 0.43 -1.31 4.96
CA VAL A 65 -0.70 -0.45 4.57
C VAL A 65 -0.38 0.13 3.20
N LEU A 66 -1.26 -0.08 2.23
CA LEU A 66 -1.12 0.47 0.88
C LEU A 66 -1.67 1.90 0.85
N PHE A 67 -0.91 2.80 0.23
CA PHE A 67 -1.27 4.20 0.10
C PHE A 67 -1.05 4.67 -1.33
N SER A 68 -2.07 5.27 -1.96
CA SER A 68 -1.94 5.78 -3.33
C SER A 68 -1.32 7.18 -3.36
N VAL A 69 -0.30 7.33 -4.22
CA VAL A 69 0.52 8.55 -4.34
C VAL A 69 0.47 9.17 -5.74
N ALA A 70 -0.21 8.55 -6.69
CA ALA A 70 -0.47 9.10 -8.03
C ALA A 70 -1.78 8.55 -8.60
N GLY A 71 -2.42 9.30 -9.52
CA GLY A 71 -3.79 9.02 -9.96
C GLY A 71 -4.79 9.49 -8.91
N SER A 72 -5.67 8.60 -8.45
CA SER A 72 -6.53 8.87 -7.29
C SER A 72 -5.70 8.88 -6.01
N LEU A 73 -5.41 10.07 -5.47
CA LEU A 73 -4.55 10.25 -4.30
C LEU A 73 -5.25 9.88 -2.99
N GLY A 74 -4.49 9.37 -2.02
CA GLY A 74 -4.98 9.22 -0.66
C GLY A 74 -5.88 8.00 -0.39
N LEU A 75 -5.97 7.07 -1.34
CA LEU A 75 -6.64 5.78 -1.15
C LEU A 75 -5.81 4.90 -0.22
N VAL A 76 -6.50 4.13 0.64
CA VAL A 76 -5.87 3.32 1.68
C VAL A 76 -6.50 1.94 1.74
N ASN A 77 -5.64 0.91 1.69
CA ASN A 77 -6.02 -0.50 1.89
C ASN A 77 -5.01 -1.20 2.82
N LEU A 78 -5.45 -2.31 3.41
CA LEU A 78 -4.55 -3.27 4.03
C LEU A 78 -3.79 -4.03 2.94
N GLY A 79 -2.50 -4.24 3.18
CA GLY A 79 -1.60 -4.90 2.24
C GLY A 79 -1.87 -6.39 2.10
N ILE A 80 -1.62 -6.88 0.89
CA ILE A 80 -1.54 -8.30 0.53
C ILE A 80 -0.18 -8.54 -0.15
N ASN A 81 0.21 -9.80 -0.30
CA ASN A 81 1.40 -10.17 -1.07
C ASN A 81 1.16 -9.88 -2.56
N ALA A 82 1.76 -8.81 -3.08
CA ALA A 82 1.52 -8.35 -4.46
C ALA A 82 2.63 -7.44 -4.99
N CYS A 83 2.80 -7.45 -6.31
CA CYS A 83 3.59 -6.43 -7.01
C CYS A 83 2.82 -5.10 -7.02
N ILE A 84 3.51 -4.02 -6.66
CA ILE A 84 2.93 -2.67 -6.60
C ILE A 84 3.58 -1.74 -7.63
N THR A 85 2.77 -0.91 -8.29
CA THR A 85 3.27 0.08 -9.25
C THR A 85 3.74 1.35 -8.56
N ARG A 86 4.38 2.24 -9.33
CA ARG A 86 4.84 3.57 -8.87
C ARG A 86 3.74 4.44 -8.23
N SER A 87 2.46 4.17 -8.49
CA SER A 87 1.36 4.92 -7.91
C SER A 87 1.00 4.47 -6.50
N ILE A 88 1.65 3.43 -5.98
CA ILE A 88 1.33 2.82 -4.68
C ILE A 88 2.60 2.73 -3.84
N PHE A 89 2.51 3.21 -2.60
CA PHE A 89 3.50 2.95 -1.58
C PHE A 89 2.97 1.88 -0.63
N ALA A 90 3.82 0.93 -0.25
CA ALA A 90 3.56 0.06 0.89
C ALA A 90 4.24 0.63 2.12
N LEU A 91 3.45 0.95 3.13
CA LEU A 91 3.90 1.45 4.42
C LEU A 91 3.95 0.28 5.39
N ARG A 92 5.14 -0.20 5.68
CA ARG A 92 5.35 -1.37 6.55
C ARG A 92 5.56 -0.92 8.00
N PRO A 93 4.58 -1.16 8.90
CA PRO A 93 4.67 -0.75 10.29
C PRO A 93 5.88 -1.37 11.01
N LEU A 94 6.59 -0.56 11.79
CA LEU A 94 7.52 -1.07 12.79
C LEU A 94 6.69 -1.63 13.95
N LYS A 95 6.62 -2.96 14.08
CA LYS A 95 5.66 -3.67 14.93
C LYS A 95 5.71 -3.27 16.41
N ASP A 96 6.89 -2.88 16.90
CA ASP A 96 7.09 -2.45 18.29
C ASP A 96 6.67 -0.98 18.53
N ILE A 97 6.36 -0.23 17.47
CA ILE A 97 6.05 1.20 17.53
C ILE A 97 4.58 1.47 17.19
N ILE A 98 4.03 0.82 16.17
CA ILE A 98 2.68 1.10 15.69
C ILE A 98 1.96 -0.15 15.18
N LEU A 99 0.69 -0.27 15.57
CA LEU A 99 -0.20 -1.31 15.04
C LEU A 99 -0.62 -0.98 13.61
N GLN A 100 -0.56 -1.97 12.71
CA GLN A 100 -1.01 -1.84 11.33
C GLN A 100 -2.42 -1.24 11.22
N LYS A 101 -3.38 -1.75 12.01
CA LYS A 101 -4.76 -1.25 12.00
C LYS A 101 -4.86 0.22 12.42
N PHE A 102 -4.05 0.65 13.39
CA PHE A 102 -4.01 2.05 13.79
C PHE A 102 -3.48 2.95 12.67
N LEU A 103 -2.41 2.52 11.98
CA LEU A 103 -1.91 3.20 10.79
C LEU A 103 -2.97 3.27 9.68
N PHE A 104 -3.61 2.13 9.38
CA PHE A 104 -4.68 2.04 8.38
C PHE A 104 -5.83 3.01 8.66
N TYR A 105 -6.40 3.00 9.88
CA TYR A 105 -7.54 3.87 10.20
C TYR A 105 -7.14 5.35 10.26
N THR A 106 -5.93 5.65 10.75
CA THR A 106 -5.38 7.01 10.73
C THR A 106 -5.29 7.51 9.28
N LEU A 107 -4.64 6.75 8.40
CA LEU A 107 -4.51 7.13 6.99
C LEU A 107 -5.85 7.12 6.27
N LYS A 108 -6.78 6.21 6.56
CA LYS A 108 -8.12 6.21 5.96
C LYS A 108 -8.90 7.48 6.30
N LYS A 109 -8.69 8.03 7.52
CA LYS A 109 -9.33 9.28 7.97
C LYS A 109 -8.71 10.54 7.34
N TYR A 110 -7.40 10.58 7.14
CA TYR A 110 -6.68 11.77 6.69
C TYR A 110 -6.25 11.73 5.21
N GLY A 111 -6.15 10.55 4.61
CA GLY A 111 -5.67 10.33 3.25
C GLY A 111 -6.50 11.04 2.19
N SER A 112 -7.83 11.05 2.34
CA SER A 112 -8.72 11.80 1.46
C SER A 112 -8.54 13.32 1.50
N LYS A 113 -7.83 13.85 2.52
CA LYS A 113 -7.52 15.28 2.64
C LYS A 113 -6.23 15.68 1.93
N ILE A 114 -5.53 14.71 1.34
CA ILE A 114 -4.28 14.91 0.59
C ILE A 114 -4.58 15.11 -0.92
N ALA A 115 -5.78 14.73 -1.36
CA ALA A 115 -6.28 14.95 -2.71
C ALA A 115 -6.73 16.39 -2.95
#